data_AF-A0A6N9PAG8-F1
#
_entry.id   AF-A0A6N9PAG8-F1
#
_cell.length_a   1.000
_cell.length_b   1.000
_cell.length_c   1.000
_cell.angle_alpha   90.00
_cell.angle_beta   90.00
_cell.angle_gamma   90.00
#
_symmetry.space_group_name_H-M   'P 1'
#
loop_
_entity.id
_entity.type
_entity.pdbx_description
1 polymer ?
#
loop_
_entity_poly.entity_id
_entity_poly.type
_entity_poly.pdbx_seq_one_letter_code
_entity_poly.pdbx_strand_id
1 'polypeptide(L)'
;MWSWWREVFMNFSELVAPDGLFSDGDWIEKKDQDENGTVRLIQLADIGVCLFKDKSAKFVTEDKAQELNCTLLQKGDILVARLPDPLGRACIFPLDGRYITAVDVAIVRITQQDISPKYIMYMINSPSFRTEIKKYESGTTRKRISRKNLDKISFDIPPFPVQQSIVSRIEELFSQLDASVAELKTAKERLKVYRQAVLKEAFDSALQDNPPMMPIEKLLTTERKGMATGPFGTMIKKHEHQVTGVPMLGIENIGNGKFIDGNKIFVTPEKAKELKSFTLLPGDIIISRSGTVGEICAVPKRMEGALLSTNLMRVSLNSNTIRSDYFIYLFQSKSVVLDQVKELCKGSTRVFLNQTILKQIMFPVPDMSKQKAIIGVIESRMSVCDNIEKTVDAALQQAEALRQSILKKAFEGEF
;
A
#
# COMPACT_ATOMS: atom_id res chain seq x y z
N MET A 1 11.11 27.01 28.77
CA MET A 1 11.11 28.20 29.66
C MET A 1 10.85 29.42 28.79
N TRP A 2 9.57 29.69 28.48
CA TRP A 2 9.13 30.79 27.61
C TRP A 2 7.90 31.47 28.24
N SER A 3 8.06 32.09 29.42
CA SER A 3 6.94 32.60 30.25
C SER A 3 6.69 34.11 30.11
N TRP A 4 6.91 34.72 28.94
CA TRP A 4 6.86 36.20 28.80
C TRP A 4 6.20 36.71 27.52
N TRP A 5 5.31 35.94 26.89
CA TRP A 5 4.44 36.45 25.83
C TRP A 5 3.02 36.56 26.36
N ARG A 6 2.30 37.65 26.06
CA ARG A 6 0.85 37.68 26.30
C ARG A 6 0.24 36.61 25.41
N GLU A 7 -0.30 35.55 26.02
CA GLU A 7 -1.09 34.53 25.34
C GLU A 7 -2.31 35.23 24.73
N VAL A 8 -2.30 35.41 23.42
CA VAL A 8 -3.49 35.83 22.69
C VAL A 8 -4.21 34.54 22.31
N PHE A 9 -5.20 34.18 23.12
CA PHE A 9 -6.11 33.08 22.81
C PHE A 9 -6.95 33.47 21.60
N MET A 10 -6.83 32.71 20.52
CA MET A 10 -7.61 32.91 19.31
C MET A 10 -8.36 31.64 18.91
N ASN A 11 -9.52 31.82 18.27
CA ASN A 11 -10.15 30.79 17.44
C ASN A 11 -9.89 31.04 15.94
N PHE A 12 -10.43 30.18 15.07
CA PHE A 12 -10.24 30.31 13.63
C PHE A 12 -10.89 31.56 13.04
N SER A 13 -12.06 31.98 13.53
CA SER A 13 -12.72 33.21 13.09
C SER A 13 -11.91 34.47 13.45
N GLU A 14 -11.27 34.49 14.63
CA GLU A 14 -10.37 35.57 15.06
C GLU A 14 -9.04 35.56 14.29
N LEU A 15 -8.51 34.37 14.00
CA LEU A 15 -7.27 34.16 13.25
C LEU A 15 -7.29 34.79 11.84
N VAL A 16 -8.44 34.81 11.18
CA VAL A 16 -8.55 35.25 9.78
C VAL A 16 -8.92 36.74 9.63
N ALA A 17 -9.26 37.44 10.71
CA ALA A 17 -9.88 38.77 10.64
C ALA A 17 -8.97 39.88 10.02
N PRO A 18 -9.53 40.94 9.39
CA PRO A 18 -10.88 41.07 8.85
C PRO A 18 -11.00 40.61 7.38
N ASP A 19 -9.90 40.51 6.64
CA ASP A 19 -9.89 40.27 5.18
C ASP A 19 -9.61 38.80 4.79
N GLY A 20 -9.44 37.91 5.77
CA GLY A 20 -9.25 36.49 5.54
C GLY A 20 -10.57 35.73 5.31
N LEU A 21 -10.49 34.41 5.37
CA LEU A 21 -11.63 33.53 5.09
C LEU A 21 -11.60 32.33 6.02
N PHE A 22 -12.69 32.09 6.74
CA PHE A 22 -12.94 30.81 7.40
C PHE A 22 -14.29 30.24 6.98
N SER A 23 -14.27 29.46 5.89
CA SER A 23 -15.49 28.95 5.25
C SER A 23 -15.44 27.45 5.06
N ASP A 24 -16.62 26.87 4.87
CA ASP A 24 -16.75 25.54 4.31
C ASP A 24 -16.49 25.61 2.80
N GLY A 25 -16.04 24.50 2.22
CA GLY A 25 -16.11 24.31 0.78
C GLY A 25 -17.55 24.20 0.28
N ASP A 26 -17.68 23.92 -1.01
CA ASP A 26 -18.95 24.04 -1.72
C ASP A 26 -19.67 22.69 -1.85
N TRP A 27 -21.00 22.72 -1.88
CA TRP A 27 -21.83 21.53 -2.05
C TRP A 27 -21.92 21.16 -3.53
N ILE A 28 -20.97 20.34 -3.98
CA ILE A 28 -20.86 19.93 -5.40
C ILE A 28 -21.24 18.46 -5.52
N GLU A 29 -22.36 18.20 -6.20
CA GLU A 29 -22.86 16.85 -6.41
C GLU A 29 -22.24 16.23 -7.67
N LYS A 30 -22.42 14.92 -7.86
CA LYS A 30 -21.89 14.21 -9.04
C LYS A 30 -22.45 14.77 -10.35
N LYS A 31 -23.69 15.26 -10.34
CA LYS A 31 -24.37 15.86 -11.50
C LYS A 31 -23.79 17.21 -11.91
N ASP A 32 -23.08 17.88 -11.00
CA ASP A 32 -22.48 19.20 -11.24
C ASP A 32 -21.05 19.07 -11.81
N GLN A 33 -20.50 17.86 -11.82
CA GLN A 33 -19.16 17.56 -12.32
C GLN A 33 -19.18 17.33 -13.83
N ASP A 34 -18.17 17.87 -14.51
CA ASP A 34 -17.97 17.77 -15.95
C ASP A 34 -16.52 17.40 -16.24
N GLU A 35 -16.28 16.38 -17.07
CA GLU A 35 -14.93 15.95 -17.45
C GLU A 35 -14.20 16.97 -18.32
N ASN A 36 -14.94 17.86 -19.00
CA ASN A 36 -14.41 18.97 -19.79
C ASN A 36 -14.39 20.30 -19.01
N GLY A 37 -14.70 20.26 -17.71
CA GLY A 37 -14.70 21.44 -16.87
C GLY A 37 -13.31 22.08 -16.72
N THR A 38 -13.28 23.40 -16.54
CA THR A 38 -12.03 24.18 -16.38
C THR A 38 -11.70 24.50 -14.92
N VAL A 39 -12.66 24.31 -14.00
CA VAL A 39 -12.47 24.56 -12.57
C VAL A 39 -12.28 23.23 -11.85
N ARG A 40 -11.11 23.00 -11.26
CA ARG A 40 -10.80 21.72 -10.61
C ARG A 40 -11.37 21.66 -9.19
N LEU A 41 -12.06 20.57 -8.90
CA LEU A 41 -12.61 20.25 -7.60
C LEU A 41 -11.60 19.48 -6.75
N ILE A 42 -11.10 20.13 -5.70
CA ILE A 42 -10.29 19.54 -4.64
C ILE A 42 -11.20 18.77 -3.66
N GLN A 43 -10.76 17.59 -3.27
CA GLN A 43 -11.51 16.67 -2.42
C GLN A 43 -10.64 16.15 -1.26
N LEU A 44 -11.28 15.41 -0.36
CA LEU A 44 -10.63 14.83 0.82
C LEU A 44 -9.40 13.95 0.51
N ALA A 45 -9.33 13.37 -0.70
CA ALA A 45 -8.21 12.54 -1.15
C ALA A 45 -6.94 13.35 -1.42
N ASP A 46 -7.08 14.65 -1.71
CA ASP A 46 -5.99 15.59 -1.95
C ASP A 46 -5.35 16.10 -0.66
N ILE A 47 -6.04 15.97 0.47
CA ILE A 47 -5.57 16.52 1.75
C ILE A 47 -4.85 15.42 2.53
N GLY A 48 -3.56 15.62 2.79
CA GLY A 48 -2.72 14.81 3.67
C GLY A 48 -2.50 15.44 5.04
N VAL A 49 -1.61 14.82 5.81
CA VAL A 49 -1.07 15.40 7.06
C VAL A 49 0.13 16.27 6.65
N CYS A 50 0.00 17.58 6.78
CA CYS A 50 1.01 18.58 6.39
C CYS A 50 1.39 18.58 4.90
N LEU A 51 0.71 17.80 4.04
CA LEU A 51 1.08 17.60 2.63
C LEU A 51 -0.16 17.61 1.75
N PHE A 52 -0.11 18.38 0.66
CA PHE A 52 -1.09 18.32 -0.42
C PHE A 52 -0.73 17.15 -1.36
N LYS A 53 -1.65 16.20 -1.53
CA LYS A 53 -1.44 14.91 -2.22
C LYS A 53 -1.79 14.94 -3.71
N ASP A 54 -2.54 15.93 -4.16
CA ASP A 54 -2.89 16.16 -5.58
C ASP A 54 -3.39 14.91 -6.33
N LYS A 55 -4.43 14.24 -5.82
CA LYS A 55 -4.94 12.96 -6.31
C LYS A 55 -6.20 13.04 -7.17
N SER A 56 -7.06 14.03 -6.95
CA SER A 56 -8.36 14.10 -7.60
C SER A 56 -8.28 14.80 -8.95
N ALA A 57 -8.76 14.15 -10.00
CA ALA A 57 -8.97 14.74 -11.32
C ALA A 57 -10.47 14.91 -11.59
N LYS A 58 -11.12 15.80 -10.82
CA LYS A 58 -12.54 16.14 -10.96
C LYS A 58 -12.69 17.62 -11.25
N PHE A 59 -13.63 17.97 -12.10
CA PHE A 59 -13.81 19.32 -12.58
C PHE A 59 -15.30 19.69 -12.65
N VAL A 60 -15.56 20.99 -12.66
CA VAL A 60 -16.84 21.60 -12.98
C VAL A 60 -16.61 22.68 -14.04
N THR A 61 -17.65 23.07 -14.77
CA THR A 61 -17.56 24.22 -15.69
C THR A 61 -17.50 25.53 -14.90
N GLU A 62 -16.94 26.58 -15.51
CA GLU A 62 -16.89 27.92 -14.91
C GLU A 62 -18.30 28.44 -14.59
N ASP A 63 -19.25 28.25 -15.52
CA ASP A 63 -20.66 28.64 -15.34
C ASP A 63 -21.28 27.93 -14.14
N LYS A 64 -20.98 26.63 -13.95
CA LYS A 64 -21.50 25.88 -12.80
C LYS A 64 -20.88 26.35 -11.49
N ALA A 65 -19.59 26.66 -11.47
CA ALA A 65 -18.94 27.23 -10.29
C ALA A 65 -19.54 28.59 -9.90
N GLN A 66 -19.89 29.43 -10.89
CA GLN A 66 -20.57 30.71 -10.66
C GLN A 66 -22.02 30.52 -10.21
N GLU A 67 -22.78 29.62 -10.84
CA GLU A 67 -24.16 29.29 -10.47
C GLU A 67 -24.28 28.84 -9.02
N LEU A 68 -23.32 28.01 -8.57
CA LEU A 68 -23.26 27.51 -7.19
C LEU A 68 -22.60 28.49 -6.22
N ASN A 69 -22.14 29.66 -6.70
CA ASN A 69 -21.42 30.67 -5.93
C ASN A 69 -20.22 30.07 -5.16
N CYS A 70 -19.45 29.22 -5.85
CA CYS A 70 -18.37 28.46 -5.24
C CYS A 70 -17.23 29.37 -4.75
N THR A 71 -16.60 28.96 -3.65
CA THR A 71 -15.45 29.66 -3.08
C THR A 71 -14.16 29.25 -3.78
N LEU A 72 -13.53 30.18 -4.51
CA LEU A 72 -12.24 29.93 -5.14
C LEU A 72 -11.12 29.84 -4.10
N LEU A 73 -10.34 28.76 -4.20
CA LEU A 73 -9.12 28.58 -3.43
C LEU A 73 -8.02 29.52 -3.93
N GLN A 74 -7.18 29.95 -3.01
CA GLN A 74 -5.98 30.72 -3.26
C GLN A 74 -4.77 29.94 -2.77
N LYS A 75 -3.66 30.06 -3.50
CA LYS A 75 -2.38 29.54 -3.04
C LYS A 75 -2.05 30.11 -1.66
N GLY A 76 -1.73 29.23 -0.72
CA GLY A 76 -1.51 29.59 0.68
C GLY A 76 -2.69 29.29 1.60
N ASP A 77 -3.89 29.04 1.06
CA ASP A 77 -5.04 28.60 1.86
C ASP A 77 -4.69 27.31 2.62
N ILE A 78 -5.06 27.25 3.91
CA ILE A 78 -4.97 26.02 4.69
C ILE A 78 -6.27 25.27 4.51
N LEU A 79 -6.19 24.06 3.95
CA LEU A 79 -7.33 23.17 3.78
C LEU A 79 -7.38 22.19 4.95
N VAL A 80 -8.51 22.14 5.65
CA VAL A 80 -8.72 21.27 6.81
C VAL A 80 -9.78 20.22 6.47
N ALA A 81 -9.39 18.95 6.42
CA ALA A 81 -10.31 17.86 6.15
C ALA A 81 -11.19 17.57 7.38
N ARG A 82 -12.51 17.71 7.21
CA ARG A 82 -13.50 17.49 8.27
C ARG A 82 -14.06 16.06 8.32
N LEU A 83 -13.58 15.18 7.43
CA LEU A 83 -13.91 13.75 7.31
C LEU A 83 -12.91 13.05 6.36
N PRO A 84 -12.75 11.71 6.36
CA PRO A 84 -12.73 10.82 7.52
C PRO A 84 -11.38 10.93 8.25
N ASP A 85 -11.02 9.95 9.07
CA ASP A 85 -9.75 9.90 9.81
C ASP A 85 -8.49 9.96 8.90
N PRO A 86 -7.38 10.62 9.30
CA PRO A 86 -7.21 11.46 10.50
C PRO A 86 -8.08 12.71 10.44
N LEU A 87 -8.99 12.85 11.41
CA LEU A 87 -9.93 13.97 11.46
C LEU A 87 -9.14 15.27 11.70
N GLY A 88 -9.45 16.32 10.94
CA GLY A 88 -8.76 17.60 11.03
C GLY A 88 -7.38 17.63 10.39
N ARG A 89 -6.96 16.60 9.63
CA ARG A 89 -5.70 16.71 8.86
C ARG A 89 -5.75 17.94 7.95
N ALA A 90 -4.63 18.65 7.90
CA ALA A 90 -4.55 19.90 7.17
C ALA A 90 -3.31 19.98 6.27
N CYS A 91 -3.41 20.74 5.19
CA CYS A 91 -2.29 21.06 4.31
C CYS A 91 -2.45 22.48 3.75
N ILE A 92 -1.33 23.10 3.37
CA ILE A 92 -1.35 24.34 2.57
C ILE A 92 -1.65 23.98 1.11
N PHE A 93 -2.57 24.70 0.50
CA PHE A 93 -2.90 24.61 -0.92
C PHE A 93 -1.83 25.30 -1.77
N PRO A 94 -1.14 24.57 -2.69
CA PRO A 94 0.05 25.10 -3.34
C PRO A 94 -0.18 25.61 -4.78
N LEU A 95 -1.37 25.40 -5.35
CA LEU A 95 -1.60 25.57 -6.79
C LEU A 95 -2.14 26.97 -7.13
N ASP A 96 -1.77 27.44 -8.32
CA ASP A 96 -2.28 28.66 -8.95
C ASP A 96 -3.31 28.29 -10.03
N GLY A 97 -4.44 29.00 -10.10
CA GLY A 97 -5.51 28.76 -11.09
C GLY A 97 -6.92 28.74 -10.49
N ARG A 98 -7.88 28.15 -11.21
CA ARG A 98 -9.29 28.04 -10.79
C ARG A 98 -9.54 26.72 -10.07
N TYR A 99 -9.62 26.78 -8.75
CA TYR A 99 -9.88 25.63 -7.90
C TYR A 99 -10.96 25.93 -6.89
N ILE A 100 -11.78 24.94 -6.60
CA ILE A 100 -12.80 24.94 -5.55
C ILE A 100 -12.61 23.69 -4.72
N THR A 101 -13.23 23.60 -3.54
CA THR A 101 -13.12 22.40 -2.70
C THR A 101 -14.49 21.92 -2.25
N ALA A 102 -14.62 20.61 -2.05
CA ALA A 102 -15.85 20.02 -1.56
C ALA A 102 -16.19 20.49 -0.13
N VAL A 103 -17.48 20.52 0.20
CA VAL A 103 -18.01 20.94 1.50
C VAL A 103 -17.34 20.29 2.71
N ASP A 104 -16.86 19.05 2.61
CA ASP A 104 -16.17 18.37 3.73
C ASP A 104 -14.75 18.91 4.03
N VAL A 105 -14.31 19.94 3.33
CA VAL A 105 -13.06 20.65 3.55
C VAL A 105 -13.37 22.07 4.04
N ALA A 106 -12.78 22.48 5.16
CA ALA A 106 -12.79 23.89 5.55
C ALA A 106 -11.59 24.62 4.94
N ILE A 107 -11.80 25.86 4.53
CA ILE A 107 -10.80 26.77 3.99
C ILE A 107 -10.47 27.77 5.10
N VAL A 108 -9.18 27.88 5.45
CA VAL A 108 -8.65 28.90 6.35
C VAL A 108 -7.65 29.74 5.56
N ARG A 109 -8.02 30.99 5.27
CA ARG A 109 -7.18 31.98 4.58
C ARG A 109 -6.76 33.03 5.57
N ILE A 110 -5.45 33.11 5.82
CA ILE A 110 -4.85 34.05 6.76
C ILE A 110 -4.24 35.18 5.94
N THR A 111 -4.68 36.41 6.20
CA THR A 111 -4.16 37.62 5.54
C THR A 111 -3.24 38.45 6.43
N GLN A 112 -3.26 38.17 7.74
CA GLN A 112 -2.41 38.81 8.75
C GLN A 112 -0.93 38.43 8.53
N GLN A 113 -0.05 39.42 8.46
CA GLN A 113 1.37 39.20 8.12
C GLN A 113 2.19 38.64 9.29
N ASP A 114 1.72 38.80 10.52
CA ASP A 114 2.33 38.32 11.76
C ASP A 114 1.88 36.89 12.13
N ILE A 115 1.14 36.21 11.25
CA ILE A 115 0.72 34.83 11.41
C ILE A 115 1.22 33.99 10.24
N SER A 116 2.01 32.96 10.56
CA SER A 116 2.55 32.02 9.57
C SER A 116 1.52 30.93 9.24
N PRO A 117 1.06 30.81 7.98
CA PRO A 117 0.16 29.71 7.60
C PRO A 117 0.78 28.33 7.81
N LYS A 118 2.11 28.21 7.68
CA LYS A 118 2.86 26.97 7.99
C LYS A 118 2.78 26.62 9.46
N TYR A 119 2.94 27.59 10.35
CA TYR A 119 2.82 27.38 11.79
C TYR A 119 1.43 26.83 12.14
N ILE A 120 0.38 27.48 11.63
CA ILE A 120 -1.01 27.06 11.84
C ILE A 120 -1.27 25.65 11.27
N MET A 121 -0.79 25.36 10.06
CA MET A 121 -0.89 24.02 9.47
C MET A 121 -0.22 22.97 10.35
N TYR A 122 0.99 23.22 10.85
CA TYR A 122 1.69 22.29 11.73
C TYR A 122 0.98 22.12 13.09
N MET A 123 0.45 23.21 13.64
CA MET A 123 -0.32 23.22 14.89
C MET A 123 -1.55 22.33 14.76
N ILE A 124 -2.36 22.52 13.71
CA ILE A 124 -3.58 21.73 13.47
C ILE A 124 -3.26 20.23 13.37
N ASN A 125 -2.13 19.89 12.74
CA ASN A 125 -1.72 18.50 12.56
C ASN A 125 -1.04 17.89 13.80
N SER A 126 -0.70 18.69 14.81
CA SER A 126 -0.03 18.23 16.03
C SER A 126 -0.91 17.29 16.86
N PRO A 127 -0.33 16.34 17.62
CA PRO A 127 -1.10 15.44 18.47
C PRO A 127 -1.96 16.14 19.53
N SER A 128 -1.47 17.25 20.11
CA SER A 128 -2.21 18.04 21.09
C SER A 128 -3.46 18.65 20.48
N PHE A 129 -3.34 19.35 19.34
CA PHE A 129 -4.50 19.96 18.66
C PHE A 129 -5.51 18.92 18.16
N ARG A 130 -5.04 17.77 17.64
CA ARG A 130 -5.93 16.67 17.24
C ARG A 130 -6.71 16.09 18.42
N THR A 131 -6.15 16.13 19.62
CA THR A 131 -6.85 15.71 20.84
C THR A 131 -8.00 16.67 21.15
N GLU A 132 -7.82 17.98 20.94
CA GLU A 132 -8.91 18.95 21.04
C GLU A 132 -9.99 18.71 19.98
N ILE A 133 -9.61 18.47 18.71
CA ILE A 133 -10.56 18.15 17.63
C ILE A 133 -11.44 16.95 18.00
N LYS A 134 -10.87 15.90 18.61
CA LYS A 134 -11.61 14.71 19.05
C LYS A 134 -12.68 15.02 20.10
N LYS A 135 -12.53 16.05 20.93
CA LYS A 135 -13.55 16.44 21.92
C LYS A 135 -14.81 17.01 21.28
N TYR A 136 -14.69 17.55 20.07
CA TYR A 136 -15.80 18.17 19.33
C TYR A 136 -16.27 17.35 18.13
N GLU A 137 -15.77 16.12 17.98
CA GLU A 137 -16.19 15.22 16.91
C GLU A 137 -17.62 14.72 17.13
N SER A 138 -18.32 14.44 16.04
CA SER A 138 -19.65 13.83 16.06
C SER A 138 -19.74 12.68 15.04
N GLY A 139 -20.81 11.88 15.16
CA GLY A 139 -21.05 10.70 14.35
C GLY A 139 -20.53 9.41 14.99
N THR A 140 -21.19 8.29 14.68
CA THR A 140 -20.83 6.94 15.16
C THR A 140 -20.01 6.20 14.11
N THR A 141 -20.55 6.03 12.89
CA THR A 141 -19.93 5.27 11.80
C THR A 141 -18.87 6.07 11.03
N ARG A 142 -19.08 7.38 10.85
CA ARG A 142 -18.10 8.28 10.22
C ARG A 142 -17.92 9.50 11.12
N LYS A 143 -16.78 9.54 11.80
CA LYS A 143 -16.38 10.69 12.61
C LYS A 143 -16.21 11.92 11.74
N ARG A 144 -16.77 13.05 12.18
CA ARG A 144 -16.66 14.34 11.52
C ARG A 144 -16.60 15.48 12.53
N ILE A 145 -16.10 16.64 12.11
CA ILE A 145 -16.20 17.89 12.86
C ILE A 145 -16.88 18.94 12.00
N SER A 146 -17.85 19.68 12.54
CA SER A 146 -18.42 20.82 11.82
C SER A 146 -17.49 22.02 11.93
N ARG A 147 -17.54 22.95 10.97
CA ARG A 147 -16.76 24.20 11.04
C ARG A 147 -17.08 25.01 12.30
N LYS A 148 -18.36 25.06 12.70
CA LYS A 148 -18.78 25.66 13.98
C LYS A 148 -18.14 25.02 15.20
N ASN A 149 -17.89 23.71 15.17
CA ASN A 149 -17.22 23.01 16.25
C ASN A 149 -15.69 23.18 16.19
N LEU A 150 -15.12 23.22 14.98
CA LEU A 150 -13.71 23.53 14.76
C LEU A 150 -13.37 24.94 15.29
N ASP A 151 -14.29 25.89 15.10
CA ASP A 151 -14.17 27.27 15.59
C ASP A 151 -14.23 27.42 17.13
N LYS A 152 -14.72 26.40 17.84
CA LYS A 152 -14.74 26.44 19.33
C LYS A 152 -13.38 26.13 19.95
N ILE A 153 -12.43 25.63 19.14
CA ILE A 153 -11.11 25.28 19.62
C ILE A 153 -10.29 26.56 19.67
N SER A 154 -9.95 26.97 20.89
CA SER A 154 -9.02 28.08 21.13
C SER A 154 -7.59 27.58 21.20
N PHE A 155 -6.66 28.40 20.73
CA PHE A 155 -5.24 28.09 20.70
C PHE A 155 -4.40 29.36 20.87
N ASP A 156 -3.16 29.16 21.32
CA ASP A 156 -2.21 30.24 21.54
C ASP A 156 -1.38 30.50 20.29
N ILE A 157 -1.29 31.77 19.90
CA ILE A 157 -0.43 32.22 18.81
C ILE A 157 0.77 32.95 19.41
N PRO A 158 1.98 32.37 19.35
CA PRO A 158 3.18 33.06 19.80
C PRO A 158 3.55 34.16 18.79
N PRO A 159 4.43 35.11 19.16
CA PRO A 159 4.89 36.15 18.23
C PRO A 159 5.48 35.57 16.95
N PHE A 160 5.35 36.32 15.85
CA PHE A 160 5.80 35.89 14.53
C PHE A 160 7.24 35.34 14.47
N PRO A 161 8.26 35.95 15.13
CA PRO A 161 9.62 35.39 15.14
C PRO A 161 9.71 33.99 15.78
N VAL A 162 8.90 33.72 16.80
CA VAL A 162 8.83 32.41 17.48
C VAL A 162 8.15 31.39 16.56
N GLN A 163 7.05 31.77 15.90
CA GLN A 163 6.41 30.93 14.89
C GLN A 163 7.39 30.51 13.79
N GLN A 164 8.18 31.46 13.28
CA GLN A 164 9.20 31.20 12.26
C GLN A 164 10.30 30.27 12.76
N SER A 165 10.77 30.45 13.99
CA SER A 165 11.77 29.57 14.62
C SER A 165 11.25 28.13 14.74
N ILE A 166 10.03 27.95 15.24
CA ILE A 166 9.38 26.65 15.37
C ILE A 166 9.22 25.99 13.98
N VAL A 167 8.68 26.73 13.00
CA VAL A 167 8.52 26.23 11.62
C VAL A 167 9.87 25.82 11.03
N SER A 168 10.91 26.64 11.18
CA SER A 168 12.24 26.34 10.67
C SER A 168 12.78 25.05 11.27
N ARG A 169 12.60 24.84 12.58
CA ARG A 169 13.06 23.64 13.27
C ARG A 169 12.28 22.39 12.85
N ILE A 170 10.97 22.49 12.67
CA ILE A 170 10.14 21.40 12.15
C ILE A 170 10.60 21.01 10.74
N GLU A 171 10.76 22.00 9.84
CA GLU A 171 11.15 21.78 8.44
C GLU A 171 12.54 21.16 8.33
N GLU A 172 13.49 21.58 9.16
CA GLU A 172 14.83 20.98 9.23
C GLU A 172 14.77 19.49 9.59
N LEU A 173 14.05 19.15 10.67
CA LEU A 173 13.91 17.77 11.14
C LEU A 173 13.11 16.91 10.15
N PHE A 174 12.06 17.47 9.54
CA PHE A 174 11.27 16.79 8.51
C PHE A 174 12.10 16.52 7.27
N SER A 175 12.94 17.45 6.85
CA SER A 175 13.83 17.28 5.70
C SER A 175 14.85 16.15 5.93
N GLN A 176 15.46 16.08 7.11
CA GLN A 176 16.37 14.97 7.49
C GLN A 176 15.64 13.62 7.50
N LEU A 177 14.41 13.61 7.99
CA LEU A 177 13.58 12.41 8.05
C LEU A 177 13.12 11.94 6.67
N ASP A 178 12.77 12.87 5.78
CA ASP A 178 12.41 12.57 4.39
C ASP A 178 13.58 11.98 3.61
N ALA A 179 14.79 12.52 3.79
CA ALA A 179 16.00 11.95 3.21
C ALA A 179 16.22 10.50 3.69
N SER A 180 16.10 10.26 4.99
CA SER A 180 16.23 8.92 5.59
C SER A 180 15.17 7.94 5.05
N VAL A 181 13.91 8.38 4.96
CA VAL A 181 12.81 7.56 4.40
C VAL A 181 13.05 7.24 2.92
N ALA A 182 13.58 8.19 2.14
CA ALA A 182 13.93 7.95 0.74
C ALA A 182 15.03 6.88 0.62
N GLU A 183 16.09 6.97 1.44
CA GLU A 183 17.17 5.98 1.47
C GLU A 183 16.66 4.58 1.85
N LEU A 184 15.81 4.48 2.87
CA LEU A 184 15.19 3.22 3.28
C LEU A 184 14.34 2.59 2.16
N LYS A 185 13.56 3.39 1.45
CA LYS A 185 12.78 2.93 0.28
C LYS A 185 13.71 2.43 -0.84
N THR A 186 14.78 3.15 -1.13
CA THR A 186 15.81 2.72 -2.10
C THR A 186 16.48 1.42 -1.67
N ALA A 187 16.76 1.24 -0.37
CA ALA A 187 17.30 0.00 0.16
C ALA A 187 16.34 -1.19 -0.07
N LYS A 188 15.02 -1.01 0.11
CA LYS A 188 14.04 -2.07 -0.22
C LYS A 188 14.08 -2.46 -1.70
N GLU A 189 14.15 -1.49 -2.61
CA GLU A 189 14.22 -1.79 -4.04
C GLU A 189 15.54 -2.50 -4.41
N ARG A 190 16.68 -2.05 -3.85
CA ARG A 190 17.97 -2.74 -4.02
C ARG A 190 17.92 -4.17 -3.49
N LEU A 191 17.25 -4.41 -2.38
CA LEU A 191 17.09 -5.73 -1.80
C LEU A 191 16.33 -6.68 -2.73
N LYS A 192 15.29 -6.21 -3.44
CA LYS A 192 14.59 -7.01 -4.45
C LYS A 192 15.52 -7.44 -5.58
N VAL A 193 16.38 -6.54 -6.05
CA VAL A 193 17.40 -6.86 -7.08
C VAL A 193 18.41 -7.85 -6.55
N TYR A 194 18.90 -7.65 -5.32
CA TYR A 194 19.88 -8.54 -4.70
C TYR A 194 19.34 -9.96 -4.52
N ARG A 195 18.08 -10.14 -4.10
CA ARG A 195 17.44 -11.47 -4.02
C ARG A 195 17.48 -12.20 -5.37
N GLN A 196 17.23 -11.49 -6.46
CA GLN A 196 17.29 -12.06 -7.80
C GLN A 196 18.73 -12.42 -8.21
N ALA A 197 19.71 -11.61 -7.82
CA ALA A 197 21.12 -11.93 -8.03
C ALA A 197 21.57 -13.18 -7.25
N VAL A 198 21.13 -13.33 -5.99
CA VAL A 198 21.40 -14.52 -5.17
C VAL A 198 20.87 -15.80 -5.83
N LEU A 199 19.62 -15.77 -6.32
CA LEU A 199 19.05 -16.92 -7.03
C LEU A 199 19.85 -17.22 -8.30
N LYS A 200 20.13 -16.19 -9.10
CA LYS A 200 20.89 -16.35 -10.34
C LYS A 200 22.25 -16.97 -10.07
N GLU A 201 23.04 -16.45 -9.14
CA GLU A 201 24.37 -16.98 -8.81
C GLU A 201 24.31 -18.43 -8.33
N ALA A 202 23.36 -18.75 -7.45
CA ALA A 202 23.19 -20.10 -6.91
C ALA A 202 22.86 -21.12 -8.01
N PHE A 203 21.98 -20.75 -8.95
CA PHE A 203 21.65 -21.62 -10.07
C PHE A 203 22.74 -21.63 -11.14
N ASP A 204 23.35 -20.50 -11.49
CA ASP A 204 24.45 -20.46 -12.47
C ASP A 204 25.61 -21.38 -12.03
N SER A 205 25.97 -21.38 -10.75
CA SER A 205 26.97 -22.31 -10.20
C SER A 205 26.49 -23.77 -10.21
N ALA A 206 25.24 -24.01 -9.81
CA ALA A 206 24.66 -25.35 -9.79
C ALA A 206 24.52 -26.01 -11.16
N LEU A 207 24.34 -25.20 -12.21
CA LEU A 207 24.12 -25.66 -13.57
C LEU A 207 25.43 -25.92 -14.34
N GLN A 208 26.60 -25.57 -13.78
CA GLN A 208 27.90 -25.84 -14.41
C GLN A 208 28.15 -27.33 -14.64
N ASP A 209 27.60 -28.20 -13.78
CA ASP A 209 27.70 -29.65 -13.91
C ASP A 209 26.75 -30.25 -14.97
N ASN A 210 26.07 -29.40 -15.74
CA ASN A 210 25.13 -29.76 -16.81
C ASN A 210 24.11 -30.84 -16.38
N PRO A 211 23.29 -30.57 -15.33
CA PRO A 211 22.34 -31.55 -14.82
C PRO A 211 21.31 -31.93 -15.89
N PRO A 212 20.68 -33.11 -15.77
CA PRO A 212 19.68 -33.54 -16.73
C PRO A 212 18.51 -32.55 -16.77
N MET A 213 18.19 -32.11 -17.99
CA MET A 213 17.03 -31.27 -18.26
C MET A 213 15.80 -32.16 -18.41
N MET A 214 14.80 -31.95 -17.56
CA MET A 214 13.57 -32.75 -17.55
C MET A 214 12.34 -31.86 -17.75
N PRO A 215 11.35 -32.31 -18.55
CA PRO A 215 10.07 -31.62 -18.64
C PRO A 215 9.27 -31.84 -17.35
N ILE A 216 8.30 -30.96 -17.07
CA ILE A 216 7.51 -31.02 -15.83
C ILE A 216 6.85 -32.39 -15.63
N GLU A 217 6.43 -33.08 -16.68
CA GLU A 217 5.76 -34.38 -16.62
C GLU A 217 6.59 -35.46 -15.90
N LYS A 218 7.92 -35.41 -16.01
CA LYS A 218 8.82 -36.34 -15.31
C LYS A 218 9.01 -35.99 -13.83
N LEU A 219 8.60 -34.79 -13.43
CA LEU A 219 8.70 -34.28 -12.06
C LEU A 219 7.41 -34.48 -11.26
N LEU A 220 6.31 -34.83 -11.94
CA LEU A 220 5.02 -35.02 -11.29
C LEU A 220 4.94 -36.35 -10.53
N THR A 221 4.17 -36.36 -9.44
CA THR A 221 3.80 -37.60 -8.76
C THR A 221 2.91 -38.48 -9.63
N THR A 222 3.02 -39.81 -9.48
CA THR A 222 2.17 -40.82 -10.11
C THR A 222 1.00 -41.25 -9.22
N GLU A 223 0.98 -40.86 -7.94
CA GLU A 223 -0.05 -41.26 -6.96
C GLU A 223 -1.41 -40.59 -7.22
N ARG A 224 -1.41 -39.45 -7.92
CA ARG A 224 -2.60 -38.69 -8.29
C ARG A 224 -2.35 -37.91 -9.57
N LYS A 225 -3.38 -37.21 -10.06
CA LYS A 225 -3.24 -36.26 -11.16
C LYS A 225 -2.25 -35.14 -10.77
N GLY A 226 -1.04 -35.20 -11.32
CA GLY A 226 0.07 -34.31 -10.95
C GLY A 226 -0.16 -32.82 -11.22
N MET A 227 -1.02 -32.46 -12.17
CA MET A 227 -1.38 -31.06 -12.44
C MET A 227 -2.89 -30.86 -12.50
N ALA A 228 -3.36 -29.78 -11.88
CA ALA A 228 -4.75 -29.34 -12.00
C ALA A 228 -4.81 -27.82 -12.01
N THR A 229 -5.66 -27.25 -12.85
CA THR A 229 -6.05 -25.85 -12.75
C THR A 229 -7.31 -25.73 -11.92
N GLY A 230 -7.50 -24.61 -11.23
CA GLY A 230 -8.70 -24.40 -10.42
C GLY A 230 -10.01 -24.58 -11.21
N PRO A 231 -11.12 -24.79 -10.49
CA PRO A 231 -12.44 -24.93 -11.11
C PRO A 231 -12.73 -23.68 -11.94
N PHE A 232 -13.20 -23.80 -13.18
CA PHE A 232 -13.55 -22.64 -14.00
C PHE A 232 -14.74 -21.89 -13.37
N GLY A 233 -14.80 -20.57 -13.53
CA GLY A 233 -15.74 -19.66 -12.84
C GLY A 233 -17.24 -19.93 -13.03
N THR A 234 -17.61 -20.98 -13.75
CA THR A 234 -18.96 -21.56 -13.83
C THR A 234 -19.29 -22.48 -12.65
N MET A 235 -18.30 -23.02 -11.92
CA MET A 235 -18.50 -24.00 -10.85
C MET A 235 -18.60 -23.39 -9.44
N ILE A 236 -18.22 -22.11 -9.28
CA ILE A 236 -18.34 -21.36 -8.02
C ILE A 236 -18.84 -19.95 -8.34
N LYS A 237 -20.05 -19.62 -7.89
CA LYS A 237 -20.67 -18.30 -8.00
C LYS A 237 -20.34 -17.46 -6.77
N LYS A 238 -20.33 -16.12 -6.91
CA LYS A 238 -20.01 -15.19 -5.81
C LYS A 238 -20.85 -15.40 -4.54
N HIS A 239 -22.10 -15.86 -4.65
CA HIS A 239 -22.97 -16.12 -3.50
C HIS A 239 -22.63 -17.42 -2.75
N GLU A 240 -21.83 -18.32 -3.34
CA GLU A 240 -21.34 -19.53 -2.68
C GLU A 240 -20.09 -19.24 -1.83
N HIS A 241 -19.54 -18.02 -1.92
CA HIS A 241 -18.43 -17.59 -1.06
C HIS A 241 -18.93 -17.33 0.36
N GLN A 242 -18.25 -17.96 1.31
CA GLN A 242 -18.48 -17.83 2.73
C GLN A 242 -17.28 -17.16 3.40
N VAL A 243 -17.52 -16.65 4.62
CA VAL A 243 -16.47 -16.12 5.50
C VAL A 243 -15.85 -17.18 6.42
N THR A 244 -16.44 -18.38 6.46
CA THR A 244 -16.01 -19.54 7.26
C THR A 244 -16.27 -20.85 6.51
N GLY A 245 -15.51 -21.90 6.80
CA GLY A 245 -15.70 -23.23 6.20
C GLY A 245 -14.39 -23.82 5.67
N VAL A 246 -14.45 -24.52 4.55
CA VAL A 246 -13.25 -25.04 3.87
C VAL A 246 -12.59 -23.90 3.10
N PRO A 247 -11.29 -23.60 3.36
CA PRO A 247 -10.62 -22.47 2.73
C PRO A 247 -10.37 -22.71 1.25
N MET A 248 -10.53 -21.67 0.45
CA MET A 248 -10.19 -21.65 -0.96
C MET A 248 -8.98 -20.74 -1.17
N LEU A 249 -7.88 -21.31 -1.66
CA LEU A 249 -6.61 -20.61 -1.79
C LEU A 249 -6.57 -19.80 -3.09
N GLY A 250 -6.27 -18.52 -2.97
CA GLY A 250 -6.17 -17.55 -4.05
C GLY A 250 -4.75 -17.02 -4.26
N ILE A 251 -4.62 -16.05 -5.15
CA ILE A 251 -3.33 -15.39 -5.45
C ILE A 251 -2.79 -14.71 -4.19
N GLU A 252 -3.68 -14.21 -3.31
CA GLU A 252 -3.32 -13.59 -2.03
C GLU A 252 -2.53 -14.51 -1.09
N ASN A 253 -2.58 -15.82 -1.30
CA ASN A 253 -1.86 -16.80 -0.49
C ASN A 253 -0.43 -17.06 -0.97
N ILE A 254 -0.01 -16.43 -2.06
CA ILE A 254 1.31 -16.60 -2.65
C ILE A 254 2.12 -15.32 -2.39
N GLY A 255 3.30 -15.45 -1.77
CA GLY A 255 4.17 -14.30 -1.51
C GLY A 255 5.65 -14.65 -1.52
N ASN A 256 6.38 -14.16 -2.52
CA ASN A 256 7.84 -14.32 -2.63
C ASN A 256 8.33 -15.75 -2.33
N GLY A 257 7.65 -16.79 -2.85
CA GLY A 257 8.05 -18.19 -2.67
C GLY A 257 7.49 -18.83 -1.41
N LYS A 258 6.87 -18.04 -0.54
CA LYS A 258 6.28 -18.47 0.74
C LYS A 258 4.76 -18.40 0.68
N PHE A 259 4.14 -19.19 1.55
CA PHE A 259 2.71 -19.16 1.75
C PHE A 259 2.32 -18.00 2.67
N ILE A 260 1.32 -17.22 2.27
CA ILE A 260 0.74 -16.12 3.06
C ILE A 260 -0.60 -16.59 3.65
N ASP A 261 -0.72 -16.53 4.98
CA ASP A 261 -1.99 -16.76 5.67
C ASP A 261 -2.94 -15.56 5.51
N GLY A 262 -4.24 -15.81 5.58
CA GLY A 262 -5.28 -14.77 5.45
C GLY A 262 -6.28 -15.05 4.33
N ASN A 263 -6.77 -16.29 4.26
CA ASN A 263 -7.79 -16.69 3.29
C ASN A 263 -9.04 -15.81 3.44
N LYS A 264 -9.54 -15.28 2.32
CA LYS A 264 -10.75 -14.43 2.31
C LYS A 264 -12.00 -15.18 1.88
N ILE A 265 -11.83 -16.32 1.22
CA ILE A 265 -12.91 -17.08 0.60
C ILE A 265 -12.93 -18.48 1.19
N PHE A 266 -14.10 -18.87 1.65
CA PHE A 266 -14.40 -20.21 2.14
C PHE A 266 -15.62 -20.77 1.41
N VAL A 267 -15.78 -22.08 1.44
CA VAL A 267 -16.99 -22.78 0.94
C VAL A 267 -17.51 -23.77 1.98
N THR A 268 -18.75 -24.20 1.82
CA THR A 268 -19.34 -25.20 2.72
C THR A 268 -18.66 -26.57 2.54
N PRO A 269 -18.69 -27.44 3.57
CA PRO A 269 -18.18 -28.81 3.45
C PRO A 269 -18.83 -29.61 2.32
N GLU A 270 -20.12 -29.40 2.05
CA GLU A 270 -20.86 -30.03 0.95
C GLU A 270 -20.28 -29.61 -0.40
N LYS A 271 -20.05 -28.30 -0.59
CA LYS A 271 -19.43 -27.77 -1.80
C LYS A 271 -18.00 -28.25 -1.97
N ALA A 272 -17.26 -28.36 -0.87
CA ALA A 272 -15.90 -28.92 -0.90
C ALA A 272 -15.89 -30.40 -1.34
N LYS A 273 -16.91 -31.19 -0.96
CA LYS A 273 -17.07 -32.57 -1.44
C LYS A 273 -17.35 -32.61 -2.94
N GLU A 274 -18.18 -31.71 -3.47
CA GLU A 274 -18.40 -31.57 -4.93
C GLU A 274 -17.09 -31.26 -5.68
N LEU A 275 -16.21 -30.47 -5.05
CA LEU A 275 -14.96 -29.98 -5.62
C LEU A 275 -13.72 -30.80 -5.21
N LYS A 276 -13.90 -32.05 -4.76
CA LYS A 276 -12.81 -32.91 -4.23
C LYS A 276 -11.61 -33.08 -5.19
N SER A 277 -11.80 -32.92 -6.49
CA SER A 277 -10.72 -32.98 -7.49
C SER A 277 -9.70 -31.82 -7.37
N PHE A 278 -10.13 -30.69 -6.78
CA PHE A 278 -9.32 -29.48 -6.57
C PHE A 278 -8.73 -29.38 -5.16
N THR A 279 -8.90 -30.41 -4.34
CA THR A 279 -8.30 -30.47 -3.00
C THR A 279 -6.77 -30.45 -3.07
N LEU A 280 -6.19 -29.64 -2.20
CA LEU A 280 -4.76 -29.45 -2.01
C LEU A 280 -4.28 -30.28 -0.84
N LEU A 281 -3.08 -30.85 -1.03
CA LEU A 281 -2.35 -31.61 -0.04
C LEU A 281 -1.11 -30.83 0.40
N PRO A 282 -0.57 -31.10 1.60
CA PRO A 282 0.68 -30.51 2.04
C PRO A 282 1.82 -30.79 1.04
N GLY A 283 2.57 -29.75 0.70
CA GLY A 283 3.67 -29.85 -0.27
C GLY A 283 3.25 -29.72 -1.73
N ASP A 284 1.94 -29.70 -2.04
CA ASP A 284 1.47 -29.28 -3.36
C ASP A 284 1.97 -27.86 -3.63
N ILE A 285 2.41 -27.62 -4.87
CA ILE A 285 2.87 -26.31 -5.31
C ILE A 285 1.70 -25.60 -5.99
N ILE A 286 1.40 -24.38 -5.55
CA ILE A 286 0.42 -23.53 -6.20
C ILE A 286 1.12 -22.41 -6.97
N ILE A 287 0.69 -22.20 -8.22
CA ILE A 287 1.26 -21.22 -9.15
C ILE A 287 0.15 -20.30 -9.64
N SER A 288 0.38 -18.99 -9.58
CA SER A 288 -0.53 -17.98 -10.12
C SER A 288 -0.58 -18.06 -11.65
N ARG A 289 -1.80 -17.96 -12.20
CA ARG A 289 -2.05 -17.88 -13.64
C ARG A 289 -2.46 -16.48 -14.08
N SER A 290 -2.67 -15.56 -13.13
CA SER A 290 -3.18 -14.23 -13.40
C SER A 290 -2.11 -13.20 -13.05
N GLY A 291 -1.38 -12.72 -14.04
CA GLY A 291 -0.38 -11.65 -13.86
C GLY A 291 1.07 -12.13 -14.01
N THR A 292 1.94 -11.63 -13.13
CA THR A 292 3.39 -11.76 -13.17
C THR A 292 3.84 -13.22 -13.05
N VAL A 293 4.64 -13.69 -14.01
CA VAL A 293 5.27 -15.02 -13.95
C VAL A 293 6.25 -15.07 -12.77
N GLY A 294 6.17 -16.14 -11.96
CA GLY A 294 7.06 -16.36 -10.80
C GLY A 294 6.36 -16.38 -9.44
N GLU A 295 5.05 -16.11 -9.40
CA GLU A 295 4.23 -16.26 -8.20
C GLU A 295 3.93 -17.74 -7.93
N ILE A 296 4.68 -18.31 -6.99
CA ILE A 296 4.63 -19.72 -6.61
C ILE A 296 4.85 -19.89 -5.11
N CYS A 297 4.22 -20.89 -4.49
CA CYS A 297 4.57 -21.34 -3.13
C CYS A 297 4.12 -22.79 -2.88
N ALA A 298 4.64 -23.39 -1.80
CA ALA A 298 4.18 -24.69 -1.32
C ALA A 298 3.02 -24.54 -0.33
N VAL A 299 2.04 -25.43 -0.43
CA VAL A 299 0.91 -25.52 0.51
C VAL A 299 1.42 -26.09 1.84
N PRO A 300 1.24 -25.39 2.97
CA PRO A 300 1.71 -25.87 4.27
C PRO A 300 0.76 -26.94 4.84
N LYS A 301 1.27 -27.77 5.77
CA LYS A 301 0.50 -28.84 6.44
C LYS A 301 -0.83 -28.36 7.04
N ARG A 302 -0.86 -27.16 7.62
CA ARG A 302 -2.05 -26.55 8.22
C ARG A 302 -3.18 -26.24 7.23
N MET A 303 -2.90 -26.23 5.92
CA MET A 303 -3.88 -25.99 4.85
C MET A 303 -4.24 -27.28 4.09
N GLU A 304 -4.02 -28.44 4.71
CA GLU A 304 -4.49 -29.71 4.17
C GLU A 304 -6.01 -29.69 3.95
N GLY A 305 -6.45 -30.17 2.79
CA GLY A 305 -7.87 -30.19 2.45
C GLY A 305 -8.41 -28.88 1.86
N ALA A 306 -7.59 -27.82 1.79
CA ALA A 306 -7.96 -26.57 1.15
C ALA A 306 -8.24 -26.76 -0.35
N LEU A 307 -9.02 -25.87 -0.95
CA LEU A 307 -9.39 -25.93 -2.36
C LEU A 307 -8.60 -24.95 -3.20
N LEU A 308 -8.23 -25.35 -4.41
CA LEU A 308 -7.60 -24.48 -5.40
C LEU A 308 -8.62 -23.51 -6.04
N SER A 309 -8.31 -22.22 -6.11
CA SER A 309 -9.14 -21.25 -6.84
C SER A 309 -8.88 -21.20 -8.35
N THR A 310 -9.83 -20.64 -9.11
CA THR A 310 -9.84 -20.42 -10.58
C THR A 310 -8.51 -19.95 -11.15
N ASN A 311 -7.88 -18.99 -10.48
CA ASN A 311 -6.72 -18.26 -10.98
C ASN A 311 -5.39 -18.96 -10.68
N LEU A 312 -5.44 -20.16 -10.09
CA LEU A 312 -4.26 -20.90 -9.71
C LEU A 312 -4.14 -22.23 -10.49
N MET A 313 -2.92 -22.75 -10.49
CA MET A 313 -2.55 -24.06 -10.96
C MET A 313 -1.84 -24.80 -9.84
N ARG A 314 -2.27 -26.03 -9.55
CA ARG A 314 -1.60 -26.97 -8.67
C ARG A 314 -0.61 -27.82 -9.47
N VAL A 315 0.58 -28.00 -8.93
CA VAL A 315 1.62 -28.93 -9.35
C VAL A 315 1.98 -29.81 -8.15
N SER A 316 1.73 -31.11 -8.24
CA SER A 316 2.08 -32.11 -7.22
C SER A 316 3.35 -32.83 -7.69
N LEU A 317 4.47 -32.55 -7.02
CA LEU A 317 5.80 -33.05 -7.39
C LEU A 317 6.07 -34.45 -6.81
N ASN A 318 6.90 -35.23 -7.50
CA ASN A 318 7.49 -36.45 -6.98
C ASN A 318 8.68 -36.10 -6.08
N SER A 319 8.51 -36.29 -4.77
CA SER A 319 9.49 -35.95 -3.74
C SER A 319 10.79 -36.76 -3.82
N ASN A 320 10.80 -37.89 -4.54
CA ASN A 320 12.01 -38.68 -4.80
C ASN A 320 12.85 -38.11 -5.95
N THR A 321 12.24 -37.32 -6.84
CA THR A 321 12.91 -36.74 -8.01
C THR A 321 13.36 -35.31 -7.73
N ILE A 322 12.50 -34.50 -7.12
CA ILE A 322 12.74 -33.08 -6.92
C ILE A 322 12.15 -32.60 -5.61
N ARG A 323 12.90 -31.75 -4.90
CA ARG A 323 12.40 -31.10 -3.70
C ARG A 323 11.51 -29.91 -4.05
N SER A 324 10.43 -29.74 -3.30
CA SER A 324 9.47 -28.63 -3.48
C SER A 324 10.11 -27.25 -3.31
N ASP A 325 10.99 -27.08 -2.32
CA ASP A 325 11.74 -25.84 -2.06
C ASP A 325 12.74 -25.51 -3.18
N TYR A 326 13.48 -26.51 -3.67
CA TYR A 326 14.33 -26.36 -4.84
C TYR A 326 13.52 -25.92 -6.07
N PHE A 327 12.39 -26.59 -6.34
CA PHE A 327 11.53 -26.25 -7.47
C PHE A 327 10.98 -24.81 -7.38
N ILE A 328 10.60 -24.35 -6.19
CA ILE A 328 10.16 -22.97 -5.95
C ILE A 328 11.28 -21.97 -6.31
N TYR A 329 12.49 -22.17 -5.78
CA TYR A 329 13.60 -21.27 -6.06
C TYR A 329 14.00 -21.28 -7.53
N LEU A 330 13.98 -22.46 -8.16
CA LEU A 330 14.25 -22.64 -9.57
C LEU A 330 13.23 -21.86 -10.43
N PHE A 331 11.96 -21.96 -10.05
CA PHE A 331 10.85 -21.28 -10.73
C PHE A 331 10.94 -19.75 -10.61
N GLN A 332 11.42 -19.26 -9.47
CA GLN A 332 11.61 -17.83 -9.22
C GLN A 332 12.89 -17.26 -9.84
N SER A 333 13.85 -18.11 -10.17
CA SER A 333 15.06 -17.70 -10.86
C SER A 333 14.73 -17.22 -12.27
N LYS A 334 15.03 -15.95 -12.54
CA LYS A 334 14.76 -15.32 -13.85
C LYS A 334 15.45 -16.03 -15.01
N SER A 335 16.66 -16.53 -14.81
CA SER A 335 17.47 -17.11 -15.90
C SER A 335 16.98 -18.46 -16.37
N VAL A 336 16.27 -19.23 -15.55
CA VAL A 336 15.92 -20.62 -15.89
C VAL A 336 14.52 -20.72 -16.46
N VAL A 337 13.52 -20.23 -15.73
CA VAL A 337 12.11 -20.44 -16.11
C VAL A 337 11.54 -19.24 -16.86
N LEU A 338 11.80 -18.02 -16.39
CA LEU A 338 11.19 -16.82 -16.97
C LEU A 338 11.65 -16.57 -18.42
N ASP A 339 12.92 -16.83 -18.73
CA ASP A 339 13.44 -16.65 -20.08
C ASP A 339 12.85 -17.66 -21.08
N GLN A 340 12.65 -18.93 -20.67
CA GLN A 340 11.92 -19.92 -21.46
C GLN A 340 10.45 -19.51 -21.68
N VAL A 341 9.78 -19.00 -20.65
CA VAL A 341 8.39 -18.53 -20.76
C VAL A 341 8.27 -17.34 -21.71
N LYS A 342 9.19 -16.37 -21.63
CA LYS A 342 9.21 -15.23 -22.55
C LYS A 342 9.40 -15.65 -24.00
N GLU A 343 10.28 -16.62 -24.24
CA GLU A 343 10.52 -17.17 -25.57
C GLU A 343 9.25 -17.84 -26.13
N LEU A 344 8.59 -18.67 -25.33
CA LEU A 344 7.35 -19.36 -25.69
C LEU A 344 6.16 -18.40 -25.88
N CYS A 345 6.19 -17.22 -25.26
CA CYS A 345 5.17 -16.18 -25.40
C CYS A 345 5.49 -15.13 -26.48
N LYS A 346 6.55 -15.28 -27.28
CA LYS A 346 6.88 -14.36 -28.37
C LYS A 346 5.68 -14.21 -29.33
N GLY A 347 5.18 -12.98 -29.48
CA GLY A 347 4.01 -12.65 -30.31
C GLY A 347 2.72 -12.36 -29.52
N SER A 348 2.70 -12.56 -28.20
CA SER A 348 1.59 -12.11 -27.35
C SER A 348 1.90 -10.77 -26.68
N THR A 349 0.87 -9.94 -26.51
CA THR A 349 0.98 -8.65 -25.78
C THR A 349 1.24 -8.85 -24.28
N ARG A 350 0.98 -10.05 -23.73
CA ARG A 350 1.18 -10.36 -22.30
C ARG A 350 1.91 -11.69 -22.14
N VAL A 351 2.87 -11.73 -21.22
CA VAL A 351 3.46 -12.99 -20.75
C VAL A 351 2.47 -13.66 -19.81
N PHE A 352 2.11 -14.91 -20.07
CA PHE A 352 1.21 -15.68 -19.22
C PHE A 352 1.72 -17.12 -19.07
N LEU A 353 1.42 -17.74 -17.94
CA LEU A 353 1.76 -19.14 -17.69
C LEU A 353 0.48 -19.98 -17.61
N ASN A 354 0.37 -20.96 -18.50
CA ASN A 354 -0.67 -21.98 -18.46
C ASN A 354 -0.04 -23.38 -18.43
N GLN A 355 -0.87 -24.42 -18.32
CA GLN A 355 -0.38 -25.81 -18.30
C GLN A 355 0.41 -26.15 -19.57
N THR A 356 -0.04 -25.72 -20.74
CA THR A 356 0.60 -26.02 -22.03
C THR A 356 2.00 -25.42 -22.14
N ILE A 357 2.20 -24.19 -21.66
CA ILE A 357 3.50 -23.53 -21.61
C ILE A 357 4.38 -24.23 -20.57
N LEU A 358 3.86 -24.50 -19.37
CA LEU A 358 4.64 -25.15 -18.30
C LEU A 358 5.19 -26.53 -18.74
N LYS A 359 4.44 -27.26 -19.56
CA LYS A 359 4.86 -28.55 -20.14
C LYS A 359 6.01 -28.46 -21.15
N GLN A 360 6.21 -27.30 -21.77
CA GLN A 360 7.28 -27.06 -22.72
C GLN A 360 8.58 -26.59 -22.04
N ILE A 361 8.51 -26.23 -20.76
CA ILE A 361 9.67 -25.76 -20.01
C ILE A 361 10.52 -26.96 -19.58
N MET A 362 11.82 -26.83 -19.80
CA MET A 362 12.81 -27.81 -19.37
C MET A 362 13.46 -27.35 -18.07
N PHE A 363 13.42 -28.21 -17.06
CA PHE A 363 13.94 -27.93 -15.71
C PHE A 363 15.25 -28.68 -15.48
N PRO A 364 16.30 -28.01 -15.00
CA PRO A 364 17.52 -28.69 -14.58
C PRO A 364 17.32 -29.39 -13.23
N VAL A 365 17.53 -30.70 -13.20
CA VAL A 365 17.29 -31.54 -12.02
C VAL A 365 18.58 -32.25 -11.62
N PRO A 366 19.44 -31.61 -10.82
CA PRO A 366 20.59 -32.30 -10.24
C PRO A 366 20.13 -33.35 -9.21
N ASP A 367 21.05 -34.19 -8.73
CA ASP A 367 20.73 -35.16 -7.69
C ASP A 367 20.23 -34.49 -6.38
N MET A 368 19.56 -35.27 -5.54
CA MET A 368 18.93 -34.76 -4.31
C MET A 368 19.93 -34.14 -3.32
N SER A 369 21.19 -34.61 -3.32
CA SER A 369 22.24 -34.07 -2.45
C SER A 369 22.64 -32.66 -2.90
N LYS A 370 22.84 -32.46 -4.20
CA LYS A 370 23.11 -31.16 -4.80
C LYS A 370 21.93 -30.20 -4.65
N GLN A 371 20.70 -30.66 -4.87
CA GLN A 371 19.50 -29.83 -4.63
C GLN A 371 19.51 -29.27 -3.19
N LYS A 372 19.81 -30.12 -2.19
CA LYS A 372 19.91 -29.72 -0.79
C LYS A 372 21.04 -28.71 -0.54
N ALA A 373 22.21 -28.91 -1.16
CA ALA A 373 23.34 -27.98 -1.03
C ALA A 373 22.99 -26.59 -1.58
N ILE A 374 22.35 -26.53 -2.75
CA ILE A 374 21.92 -25.28 -3.40
C ILE A 374 20.92 -24.53 -2.52
N ILE A 375 19.93 -25.23 -1.97
CA ILE A 375 18.95 -24.64 -1.04
C ILE A 375 19.68 -24.05 0.17
N GLY A 376 20.64 -24.76 0.77
CA GLY A 376 21.40 -24.25 1.92
C GLY A 376 22.10 -22.93 1.62
N VAL A 377 22.72 -22.79 0.44
CA VAL A 377 23.33 -21.53 0.00
C VAL A 377 22.29 -20.43 -0.16
N ILE A 378 21.18 -20.71 -0.85
CA ILE A 378 20.11 -19.73 -1.07
C ILE A 378 19.50 -19.27 0.26
N GLU A 379 19.10 -20.20 1.13
CA GLU A 379 18.46 -19.90 2.40
C GLU A 379 19.37 -19.09 3.33
N SER A 380 20.67 -19.42 3.39
CA SER A 380 21.63 -18.67 4.20
C SER A 380 21.66 -17.19 3.81
N ARG A 381 21.68 -16.88 2.51
CA ARG A 381 21.71 -15.49 2.01
C ARG A 381 20.34 -14.82 2.07
N MET A 382 19.26 -15.56 1.78
CA MET A 382 17.89 -15.05 1.83
C MET A 382 17.45 -14.69 3.26
N SER A 383 17.92 -15.44 4.26
CA SER A 383 17.64 -15.14 5.67
C SER A 383 18.19 -13.77 6.10
N VAL A 384 19.38 -13.40 5.61
CA VAL A 384 19.97 -12.08 5.82
C VAL A 384 19.11 -10.99 5.16
N CYS A 385 18.65 -11.23 3.93
CA CYS A 385 17.74 -10.31 3.24
C CYS A 385 16.46 -10.08 4.04
N ASP A 386 15.85 -11.15 4.55
CA ASP A 386 14.61 -11.09 5.31
C ASP A 386 14.79 -10.27 6.61
N ASN A 387 15.94 -10.37 7.28
CA ASN A 387 16.25 -9.57 8.47
C ASN A 387 16.46 -8.09 8.14
N ILE A 388 17.13 -7.79 7.03
CA ILE A 388 17.30 -6.40 6.55
C ILE A 388 15.94 -5.81 6.21
N GLU A 389 15.07 -6.53 5.49
CA GLU A 389 13.74 -6.06 5.15
C GLU A 389 12.91 -5.73 6.39
N LYS A 390 12.91 -6.62 7.40
CA LYS A 390 12.24 -6.36 8.68
C LYS A 390 12.76 -5.10 9.38
N THR A 391 14.08 -4.92 9.38
CA THR A 391 14.72 -3.74 9.99
C THR A 391 14.33 -2.46 9.28
N VAL A 392 14.32 -2.48 7.94
CA VAL A 392 13.90 -1.34 7.12
C VAL A 392 12.42 -1.01 7.34
N ASP A 393 11.56 -2.03 7.40
CA ASP A 393 10.12 -1.83 7.66
C ASP A 393 9.86 -1.25 9.05
N ALA A 394 10.58 -1.71 10.07
CA ALA A 394 10.52 -1.13 11.41
C ALA A 394 10.99 0.33 11.41
N ALA A 395 12.10 0.64 10.73
CA ALA A 395 12.62 2.00 10.63
C ALA A 395 11.65 2.96 9.90
N LEU A 396 10.97 2.48 8.85
CA LEU A 396 9.94 3.26 8.15
C LEU A 396 8.74 3.56 9.06
N GLN A 397 8.31 2.60 9.88
CA GLN A 397 7.25 2.83 10.87
C GLN A 397 7.69 3.81 11.97
N GLN A 398 8.92 3.68 12.45
CA GLN A 398 9.50 4.61 13.43
C GLN A 398 9.62 6.04 12.87
N ALA A 399 9.95 6.20 11.59
CA ALA A 399 9.98 7.51 10.95
C ALA A 399 8.60 8.19 10.98
N GLU A 400 7.51 7.45 10.71
CA GLU A 400 6.16 7.99 10.81
C GLU A 400 5.80 8.41 12.25
N ALA A 401 6.17 7.60 13.24
CA ALA A 401 5.99 7.93 14.65
C ALA A 401 6.82 9.17 15.07
N LEU A 402 8.04 9.29 14.56
CA LEU A 402 8.93 10.42 14.83
C LEU A 402 8.36 11.73 14.26
N ARG A 403 7.70 11.72 13.09
CA ARG A 403 6.99 12.90 12.57
C ARG A 403 5.98 13.44 13.58
N GLN A 404 5.17 12.56 14.16
CA GLN A 404 4.18 12.94 15.17
C GLN A 404 4.86 13.43 16.46
N SER A 405 5.96 12.79 16.88
CA SER A 405 6.73 13.23 18.03
C SER A 405 7.37 14.60 17.85
N ILE A 406 7.87 14.94 16.65
CA ILE A 406 8.44 16.25 16.32
C ILE A 406 7.37 17.33 16.49
N LEU A 407 6.19 17.13 15.91
CA LEU A 407 5.09 18.08 16.06
C LEU A 407 4.66 18.20 17.53
N LYS A 408 4.54 17.09 18.25
CA LYS A 408 4.20 17.11 19.67
C LYS A 408 5.15 18.01 20.46
N LYS A 409 6.47 17.79 20.34
CA LYS A 409 7.49 18.57 21.03
C LYS A 409 7.47 20.05 20.65
N ALA A 410 7.28 20.35 19.36
CA ALA A 410 7.21 21.71 18.86
C ALA A 410 6.07 22.52 19.50
N PHE A 411 4.91 21.90 19.70
CA PHE A 411 3.71 22.56 20.25
C PHE A 411 3.50 22.33 21.76
N GLU A 412 4.41 21.61 22.44
CA GLU A 412 4.49 21.52 23.91
C GLU A 412 5.61 22.40 24.49
N GLY A 413 6.28 23.19 23.64
CA GLY A 413 7.31 24.16 24.07
C GLY A 413 8.69 23.56 24.35
N GLU A 414 8.99 22.39 23.76
CA GLU A 414 10.29 21.71 23.88
C GLU A 414 11.28 22.10 22.76
N PHE A 415 10.93 23.06 21.89
CA PHE A 415 11.78 23.58 20.82
C PHE A 415 12.45 24.91 21.17
#